data_AF-A0A0F9C646-F1
#
_entry.id   AF-A0A0F9C646-F1
#
_cell.length_a   1.000
_cell.length_b   1.000
_cell.length_c   1.000
_cell.angle_alpha   90.00
_cell.angle_beta   90.00
_cell.angle_gamma   90.00
#
_symmetry.space_group_name_H-M   'P 1'
#
loop_
_entity.id
_entity.type
_entity.pdbx_description
1 polymer ?
#
loop_
_entity_poly.entity_id
_entity_poly.type
_entity_poly.pdbx_seq_one_letter_code
_entity_poly.pdbx_strand_id
1 'polypeptide(L)'
;MNNKNYTFIDIFCGIGGFSYGFEKTDFELKLAIDNNLKLKETFNKNHNRAVFRQFDVTKESIDKLNNLKVDLIIGSPPCQGFSDARGCRIAKKERDLLRNSLSFAFLKIVEYFQPKIVLLENVKGLSTYNGGLLLNKILEEFDKLNYNTCFKILNALDFGIPQNRERIFILAVHKEFKVTPIFNTKIILQGIKANKPTLGDIFTDLPLKANNQHYLINYDEATPYQKLMRDKNNDIIYNHIILSHPNERELELIKNLPQGKVYRSSRFGKKYIGVWDLYKAQLLQDERALLFFLCKKRTLKEFKELRKKYQEGYIRIEKFPVNNKGKFQFESFETNLEESKKRSPQKIIDSLIEKGFIRKRAFIEGNNQFYAYDINTKSGVRPKYRRLSYKGQSSTIQTVSFKVNDLIHPVA
;
A
#
# COMPACT_ATOMS: atom_id res chain seq x y z
N MET A 1 40.20 2.25 7.27
CA MET A 1 39.28 3.05 6.43
C MET A 1 39.59 2.71 4.99
N ASN A 2 38.64 2.16 4.22
CA ASN A 2 38.88 1.94 2.79
C ASN A 2 39.17 3.29 2.13
N ASN A 3 40.27 3.39 1.38
CA ASN A 3 40.52 4.54 0.52
C ASN A 3 39.40 4.58 -0.52
N LYS A 4 38.55 5.61 -0.44
CA LYS A 4 37.51 5.83 -1.45
C LYS A 4 38.19 6.28 -2.74
N ASN A 5 38.02 5.50 -3.81
CA ASN A 5 38.76 5.68 -5.06
C ASN A 5 37.93 6.34 -6.16
N TYR A 6 36.60 6.40 -5.99
CA TYR A 6 35.68 6.93 -6.98
C TYR A 6 34.74 7.96 -6.36
N THR A 7 34.34 8.95 -7.15
CA THR A 7 33.47 10.03 -6.69
C THR A 7 32.15 10.01 -7.44
N PHE A 8 31.07 10.35 -6.76
CA PHE A 8 29.75 10.40 -7.39
C PHE A 8 28.87 11.53 -6.85
N ILE A 9 27.81 11.82 -7.61
CA ILE A 9 26.72 12.72 -7.21
C ILE A 9 25.37 12.03 -7.40
N ASP A 10 24.42 12.40 -6.55
CA ASP A 10 23.06 11.84 -6.54
C ASP A 10 22.03 12.94 -6.84
N ILE A 11 21.33 12.81 -7.96
CA ILE A 11 20.29 13.74 -8.39
C ILE A 11 18.92 13.13 -8.07
N PHE A 12 18.05 13.91 -7.41
CA PHE A 12 16.80 13.42 -6.81
C PHE A 12 17.10 12.46 -5.64
N CYS A 13 18.03 12.84 -4.78
CA CYS A 13 18.60 11.96 -3.76
C CYS A 13 17.61 11.55 -2.66
N GLY A 14 16.51 12.30 -2.48
CA GLY A 14 15.56 12.07 -1.40
C GLY A 14 16.23 12.15 -0.02
N ILE A 15 15.99 11.14 0.82
CA ILE A 15 16.69 10.98 2.12
C ILE A 15 18.07 10.29 1.99
N GLY A 16 18.50 9.96 0.76
CA GLY A 16 19.82 9.37 0.48
C GLY A 16 19.89 7.84 0.52
N GLY A 17 18.75 7.14 0.45
CA GLY A 17 18.74 5.67 0.44
C GLY A 17 19.49 5.05 -0.76
N PHE A 18 19.43 5.68 -1.93
CA PHE A 18 20.17 5.23 -3.11
C PHE A 18 21.68 5.51 -2.97
N SER A 19 22.02 6.73 -2.55
CA SER A 19 23.37 7.13 -2.14
C SER A 19 24.02 6.17 -1.13
N TYR A 20 23.30 5.79 -0.07
CA TYR A 20 23.83 4.95 1.00
C TYR A 20 24.39 3.61 0.50
N GLY A 21 23.73 3.00 -0.49
CA GLY A 21 24.21 1.75 -1.10
C GLY A 21 25.59 1.92 -1.74
N PHE A 22 25.83 3.04 -2.45
CA PHE A 22 27.13 3.34 -3.05
C PHE A 22 28.19 3.70 -2.00
N GLU A 23 27.83 4.41 -0.95
CA GLU A 23 28.78 4.77 0.12
C GLU A 23 29.31 3.58 0.92
N LYS A 24 28.64 2.41 0.86
CA LYS A 24 29.11 1.14 1.40
C LYS A 24 30.15 0.44 0.51
N THR A 25 30.47 1.03 -0.63
CA THR A 25 31.50 0.58 -1.56
C THR A 25 32.61 1.64 -1.65
N ASP A 26 33.51 1.55 -2.64
CA ASP A 26 34.65 2.47 -2.77
C ASP A 26 34.29 3.85 -3.34
N PHE A 27 33.01 4.21 -3.33
CA PHE A 27 32.47 5.47 -3.82
C PHE A 27 32.30 6.53 -2.71
N GLU A 28 32.64 7.77 -3.05
CA GLU A 28 32.47 8.96 -2.22
C GLU A 28 31.42 9.90 -2.81
N LEU A 29 30.37 10.17 -2.03
CA LEU A 29 29.33 11.10 -2.41
C LEU A 29 29.83 12.54 -2.23
N LYS A 30 29.94 13.28 -3.33
CA LYS A 30 30.39 14.69 -3.32
C LYS A 30 29.24 15.67 -3.19
N LEU A 31 28.13 15.39 -3.87
CA LEU A 31 26.98 16.29 -3.95
C LEU A 31 25.70 15.48 -4.07
N ALA A 32 24.71 15.83 -3.27
CA ALA A 32 23.38 15.26 -3.35
C ALA A 32 22.36 16.39 -3.55
N ILE A 33 21.50 16.25 -4.55
CA ILE A 33 20.57 17.28 -5.00
C ILE A 33 19.14 16.80 -4.83
N ASP A 34 18.33 17.61 -4.16
CA ASP A 34 16.88 17.48 -4.13
C ASP A 34 16.24 18.87 -3.97
N ASN A 35 15.02 19.07 -4.45
CA ASN A 35 14.35 20.36 -4.29
C ASN A 35 13.64 20.50 -2.93
N ASN A 36 13.45 19.38 -2.21
CA ASN A 36 12.74 19.34 -0.95
C ASN A 36 13.69 19.53 0.24
N LEU A 37 13.75 20.76 0.75
CA LEU A 37 14.59 21.12 1.88
C LEU A 37 14.30 20.31 3.17
N LYS A 38 13.10 19.76 3.34
CA LYS A 38 12.74 18.95 4.51
C LYS A 38 13.56 17.67 4.63
N LEU A 39 14.15 17.20 3.53
CA LEU A 39 14.95 15.98 3.50
C LEU A 39 16.37 16.21 4.02
N LYS A 40 16.85 17.47 3.99
CA LYS A 40 18.22 17.87 4.33
C LYS A 40 18.65 17.37 5.70
N GLU A 41 17.78 17.50 6.71
CA GLU A 41 18.13 17.09 8.08
C GLU A 41 18.35 15.57 8.18
N THR A 42 17.43 14.78 7.62
CA THR A 42 17.56 13.32 7.61
C THR A 42 18.76 12.89 6.79
N PHE A 43 18.96 13.51 5.63
CA PHE A 43 20.12 13.24 4.77
C PHE A 43 21.44 13.52 5.51
N ASN A 44 21.62 14.73 6.07
CA ASN A 44 22.86 15.13 6.73
C ASN A 44 23.18 14.26 7.96
N LYS A 45 22.16 13.76 8.67
CA LYS A 45 22.34 12.82 9.79
C LYS A 45 22.90 11.46 9.36
N ASN A 46 22.68 11.05 8.11
CA ASN A 46 23.10 9.75 7.58
C ASN A 46 24.31 9.83 6.65
N HIS A 47 24.62 11.03 6.12
CA HIS A 47 25.65 11.25 5.10
C HIS A 47 26.66 12.31 5.56
N ASN A 48 27.54 11.93 6.49
CA ASN A 48 28.44 12.86 7.21
C ASN A 48 29.43 13.66 6.33
N ARG A 49 29.67 13.25 5.07
CA ARG A 49 30.66 13.89 4.17
C ARG A 49 30.05 14.57 2.95
N ALA A 50 28.78 14.32 2.66
CA ALA A 50 28.15 14.80 1.45
C ALA A 50 27.50 16.17 1.63
N VAL A 51 27.57 17.00 0.60
CA VAL A 51 26.85 18.28 0.57
C VAL A 51 25.44 18.02 0.06
N PHE A 52 24.43 18.19 0.91
CA PHE A 52 23.05 18.32 0.46
C PHE A 52 22.82 19.74 -0.10
N ARG A 53 22.38 19.82 -1.36
CA ARG A 53 22.03 21.07 -2.02
C ARG A 53 20.56 21.07 -2.40
N GLN A 54 19.83 22.05 -1.86
CA GLN A 54 18.49 22.33 -2.35
C GLN A 54 18.61 22.92 -3.76
N PHE A 55 18.10 22.22 -4.76
CA PHE A 55 18.19 22.67 -6.15
C PHE A 55 17.03 22.13 -7.00
N ASP A 56 16.30 23.02 -7.67
CA ASP A 56 15.25 22.66 -8.64
C ASP A 56 15.85 22.61 -10.05
N VAL A 57 16.11 21.39 -10.52
CA VAL A 57 16.70 21.09 -11.83
C VAL A 57 15.91 21.64 -13.03
N THR A 58 14.67 22.10 -12.82
CA THR A 58 13.82 22.67 -13.87
C THR A 58 13.85 24.19 -13.94
N LYS A 59 14.31 24.85 -12.86
CA LYS A 59 14.22 26.32 -12.72
C LYS A 59 15.58 26.98 -12.57
N GLU A 60 16.54 26.27 -11.99
CA GLU A 60 17.82 26.84 -11.64
C GLU A 60 18.87 26.59 -12.73
N SER A 61 19.79 27.53 -12.90
CA SER A 61 20.91 27.33 -13.83
C SER A 61 21.87 26.27 -13.29
N ILE A 62 22.26 25.34 -14.16
CA ILE A 62 23.15 24.21 -13.85
C ILE A 62 24.55 24.71 -13.47
N ASP A 63 24.97 25.89 -13.94
CA ASP A 63 26.28 26.48 -13.60
C ASP A 63 26.47 26.72 -12.09
N LYS A 64 25.36 26.87 -11.35
CA LYS A 64 25.39 26.98 -9.88
C LYS A 64 25.85 25.69 -9.19
N LEU A 65 25.92 24.57 -9.91
CA LEU A 65 26.32 23.30 -9.33
C LEU A 65 27.83 23.16 -9.10
N ASN A 66 28.63 24.12 -9.60
CA ASN A 66 30.09 24.09 -9.69
C ASN A 66 30.57 22.95 -10.57
N ASN A 67 31.61 23.18 -11.37
CA ASN A 67 32.15 22.18 -12.28
C ASN A 67 33.01 21.14 -11.52
N LEU A 68 32.34 20.25 -10.79
CA LEU A 68 32.95 19.14 -10.06
C LEU A 68 33.30 18.01 -11.05
N LYS A 69 34.53 17.52 -11.00
CA LYS A 69 34.90 16.29 -11.70
C LYS A 69 34.38 15.09 -10.92
N VAL A 70 33.50 14.29 -11.54
CA VAL A 70 32.84 13.14 -10.90
C VAL A 70 32.94 11.91 -11.80
N ASP A 71 33.11 10.73 -11.18
CA ASP A 71 33.20 9.47 -11.94
C ASP A 71 31.81 8.92 -12.29
N LEU A 72 30.84 9.13 -11.41
CA LEU A 72 29.49 8.58 -11.50
C LEU A 72 28.42 9.64 -11.22
N ILE A 73 27.36 9.65 -12.02
CA ILE A 73 26.09 10.31 -11.66
C ILE A 73 25.04 9.23 -11.44
N ILE A 74 24.39 9.25 -10.29
CA ILE A 74 23.18 8.46 -10.05
C ILE A 74 21.96 9.38 -9.99
N GLY A 75 20.79 8.85 -10.33
CA GLY A 75 19.56 9.58 -10.03
C GLY A 75 18.27 8.79 -10.23
N SER A 76 17.24 9.30 -9.57
CA SER A 76 15.88 8.71 -9.53
C SER A 76 14.81 9.74 -9.86
N PRO A 77 14.77 10.30 -11.08
CA PRO A 77 13.81 11.34 -11.44
C PRO A 77 12.36 10.82 -11.31
N PRO A 78 11.49 11.57 -10.62
CA PRO A 78 10.13 11.10 -10.39
C PRO A 78 9.32 11.08 -11.68
N CYS A 79 8.68 9.94 -11.91
CA CYS A 79 7.87 9.67 -13.10
C CYS A 79 6.39 9.99 -12.84
N GLN A 80 6.00 11.27 -12.91
CA GLN A 80 4.65 11.72 -12.55
C GLN A 80 3.53 11.15 -13.46
N GLY A 81 3.86 10.69 -14.68
CA GLY A 81 2.91 10.07 -15.61
C GLY A 81 2.62 8.58 -15.38
N PHE A 82 3.29 7.92 -14.43
CA PHE A 82 3.39 6.45 -14.35
C PHE A 82 2.65 5.84 -13.17
N SER A 83 1.72 6.58 -12.57
CA SER A 83 0.91 6.01 -11.50
C SER A 83 -0.13 5.06 -12.10
N ASP A 84 0.10 3.75 -11.94
CA ASP A 84 -0.91 2.69 -12.09
C ASP A 84 -2.24 3.05 -11.37
N ALA A 85 -2.14 3.94 -10.38
CA ALA A 85 -3.24 4.53 -9.62
C ALA A 85 -4.20 5.44 -10.39
N ARG A 86 -3.75 6.13 -11.45
CA ARG A 86 -4.55 7.22 -12.06
C ARG A 86 -5.31 6.83 -13.32
N GLY A 87 -5.22 5.58 -13.80
CA GLY A 87 -6.05 5.04 -14.90
C GLY A 87 -5.93 5.74 -16.27
N CYS A 88 -5.28 6.91 -16.35
CA CYS A 88 -5.13 7.70 -17.56
C CYS A 88 -3.78 7.43 -18.19
N ARG A 89 -3.72 6.42 -19.08
CA ARG A 89 -2.64 6.24 -20.06
C ARG A 89 -2.76 7.21 -21.25
N ILE A 90 -3.18 8.44 -21.00
CA ILE A 90 -3.39 9.41 -22.07
C ILE A 90 -2.76 10.73 -21.65
N ALA A 91 -1.48 10.88 -21.96
CA ALA A 91 -0.96 12.21 -22.12
C ALA A 91 -1.44 12.75 -23.47
N LYS A 92 -2.22 13.82 -23.42
CA LYS A 92 -2.53 14.63 -24.59
C LYS A 92 -1.21 15.29 -25.04
N LYS A 93 -0.70 14.86 -26.21
CA LYS A 93 0.49 15.33 -26.93
C LYS A 93 1.85 14.84 -26.40
N GLU A 94 2.55 14.12 -27.27
CA GLU A 94 3.91 13.58 -27.11
C GLU A 94 4.97 14.65 -26.78
N ARG A 95 4.83 15.87 -27.32
CA ARG A 95 5.75 16.99 -27.08
C ARG A 95 5.70 17.50 -25.62
N ASP A 96 4.54 17.50 -25.00
CA ASP A 96 4.35 18.03 -23.63
C ASP A 96 4.84 17.02 -22.57
N LEU A 97 4.84 15.72 -22.90
CA LEU A 97 5.46 14.67 -22.09
C LEU A 97 6.98 14.77 -22.03
N LEU A 98 7.61 15.08 -23.16
CA LEU A 98 9.07 15.10 -23.30
C LEU A 98 9.66 16.35 -22.67
N ARG A 99 9.04 17.51 -22.88
CA ARG A 99 9.49 18.77 -22.29
C ARG A 99 9.39 18.81 -20.77
N ASN A 100 8.46 18.05 -20.19
CA ASN A 100 8.17 18.10 -18.76
C ASN A 100 8.67 16.87 -17.98
N SER A 101 9.34 15.91 -18.63
CA SER A 101 9.90 14.78 -17.91
C SER A 101 11.21 15.18 -17.24
N LEU A 102 11.26 14.99 -15.92
CA LEU A 102 12.44 15.23 -15.10
C LEU A 102 13.63 14.35 -15.49
N SER A 103 13.41 13.29 -16.28
CA SER A 103 14.48 12.51 -16.90
C SER A 103 15.29 13.32 -17.91
N PHE A 104 14.71 14.27 -18.63
CA PHE A 104 15.50 15.14 -19.54
C PHE A 104 16.22 16.25 -18.77
N ALA A 105 15.65 16.75 -17.67
CA ALA A 105 16.36 17.65 -16.77
C ALA A 105 17.59 16.96 -16.14
N PHE A 106 17.47 15.68 -15.79
CA PHE A 106 18.59 14.84 -15.39
C PHE A 106 19.66 14.73 -16.50
N LEU A 107 19.25 14.47 -17.74
CA LEU A 107 20.18 14.36 -18.86
C LEU A 107 20.95 15.66 -19.14
N LYS A 108 20.35 16.84 -18.91
CA LYS A 108 21.10 18.12 -18.98
C LYS A 108 22.20 18.23 -17.93
N ILE A 109 21.99 17.65 -16.74
CA ILE A 109 23.01 17.60 -15.70
C ILE A 109 24.13 16.63 -16.12
N VAL A 110 23.77 15.49 -16.70
CA VAL A 110 24.75 14.56 -17.31
C VAL A 110 25.56 15.25 -18.41
N GLU A 111 24.90 16.00 -19.28
CA GLU A 111 25.55 16.78 -20.35
C GLU A 111 26.55 17.80 -19.81
N TYR A 112 26.22 18.47 -18.71
CA TYR A 112 27.11 19.46 -18.08
C TYR A 112 28.34 18.83 -17.42
N PHE A 113 28.15 17.75 -16.66
CA PHE A 113 29.22 17.13 -15.87
C PHE A 113 30.07 16.11 -16.65
N GLN A 114 29.53 15.52 -17.72
CA GLN A 114 30.17 14.47 -18.52
C GLN A 114 30.84 13.36 -17.67
N PRO A 115 30.10 12.69 -16.76
CA PRO A 115 30.68 11.65 -15.92
C PRO A 115 31.12 10.42 -16.73
N LYS A 116 32.00 9.60 -16.15
CA LYS A 116 32.40 8.34 -16.81
C LYS A 116 31.23 7.36 -16.92
N ILE A 117 30.41 7.32 -15.87
CA ILE A 117 29.30 6.37 -15.70
C ILE A 117 28.05 7.14 -15.27
N VAL A 118 26.89 6.70 -15.76
CA VAL A 118 25.58 7.17 -15.28
C VAL A 118 24.74 5.96 -14.89
N LEU A 119 24.08 6.02 -13.73
CA LEU A 119 23.07 5.04 -13.34
C LEU A 119 21.75 5.74 -13.05
N LEU A 120 20.78 5.53 -13.93
CA LEU A 120 19.44 6.08 -13.83
C LEU A 120 18.47 5.00 -13.33
N GLU A 121 17.79 5.24 -12.21
CA GLU A 121 16.74 4.37 -11.66
C GLU A 121 15.36 4.95 -11.96
N ASN A 122 14.39 4.06 -12.23
CA ASN A 122 12.99 4.45 -12.35
C ASN A 122 12.02 3.28 -12.09
N VAL A 123 10.73 3.57 -12.03
CA VAL A 123 9.66 2.58 -11.92
C VAL A 123 9.64 1.66 -13.14
N LYS A 124 9.30 0.37 -12.94
CA LYS A 124 9.17 -0.63 -14.01
C LYS A 124 8.30 -0.15 -15.19
N GLY A 125 7.24 0.61 -14.89
CA GLY A 125 6.32 1.17 -15.89
C GLY A 125 7.00 2.01 -16.99
N LEU A 126 8.21 2.55 -16.75
CA LEU A 126 9.02 3.25 -17.76
C LEU A 126 9.23 2.42 -19.03
N SER A 127 9.46 1.10 -18.88
CA SER A 127 9.69 0.19 -20.00
C SER A 127 8.48 -0.03 -20.91
N THR A 128 7.26 0.16 -20.38
CA THR A 128 6.01 -0.18 -21.09
C THR A 128 5.21 1.04 -21.54
N TYR A 129 5.55 2.23 -21.05
CA TYR A 129 4.73 3.41 -21.26
C TYR A 129 4.76 3.89 -22.70
N ASN A 130 3.56 4.11 -23.26
CA ASN A 130 3.36 4.49 -24.65
C ASN A 130 4.16 3.59 -25.62
N GLY A 131 4.18 2.28 -25.34
CA GLY A 131 4.94 1.30 -26.14
C GLY A 131 6.45 1.35 -25.95
N GLY A 132 6.95 1.91 -24.83
CA GLY A 132 8.38 2.05 -24.56
C GLY A 132 8.99 3.35 -25.11
N LEU A 133 8.17 4.25 -25.67
CA LEU A 133 8.63 5.48 -26.31
C LEU A 133 9.50 6.36 -25.42
N LEU A 134 9.13 6.53 -24.14
CA LEU A 134 9.92 7.37 -23.23
C LEU A 134 11.29 6.76 -22.93
N LEU A 135 11.34 5.43 -22.73
CA LEU A 135 12.60 4.72 -22.54
C LEU A 135 13.49 4.87 -23.78
N ASN A 136 12.96 4.62 -24.97
CA ASN A 136 13.72 4.73 -26.22
C ASN A 136 14.31 6.14 -26.40
N LYS A 137 13.53 7.19 -26.10
CA LYS A 137 14.03 8.57 -26.17
C LYS A 137 15.11 8.87 -25.15
N ILE A 138 15.01 8.33 -23.92
CA ILE A 138 16.09 8.46 -22.94
C ILE A 138 17.37 7.80 -23.45
N LEU A 139 17.26 6.61 -24.06
CA LEU A 139 18.41 5.90 -24.64
C LEU A 139 19.01 6.66 -25.84
N GLU A 140 18.17 7.23 -26.71
CA GLU A 140 18.59 8.09 -27.83
C GLU A 140 19.33 9.34 -27.34
N GLU A 141 18.86 10.00 -26.27
CA GLU A 141 19.57 11.15 -25.72
C GLU A 141 20.91 10.76 -25.09
N PHE A 142 21.00 9.63 -24.39
CA PHE A 142 22.30 9.13 -23.93
C PHE A 142 23.26 8.87 -25.09
N ASP A 143 22.77 8.34 -26.21
CA ASP A 143 23.57 8.11 -27.41
C ASP A 143 24.12 9.42 -28.00
N LYS A 144 23.26 10.46 -28.08
CA LYS A 144 23.64 11.83 -28.49
C LYS A 144 24.67 12.45 -27.56
N LEU A 145 24.57 12.18 -26.25
CA LEU A 145 25.54 12.58 -25.24
C LEU A 145 26.82 11.71 -25.25
N ASN A 146 27.00 10.83 -26.24
CA ASN A 146 28.17 9.98 -26.41
C ASN A 146 28.31 8.89 -25.32
N TYR A 147 27.21 8.28 -24.88
CA TYR A 147 27.21 7.13 -23.96
C TYR A 147 26.69 5.86 -24.64
N ASN A 148 27.33 4.73 -24.32
CA ASN A 148 26.75 3.41 -24.54
C ASN A 148 25.81 3.09 -23.38
N THR A 149 24.64 2.51 -23.65
CA THR A 149 23.66 2.18 -22.62
C THR A 149 23.26 0.71 -22.61
N CYS A 150 22.91 0.21 -21.42
CA CYS A 150 22.13 -1.01 -21.26
C CYS A 150 21.11 -0.79 -20.13
N PHE A 151 20.05 -1.57 -20.08
CA PHE A 151 19.09 -1.49 -18.98
C PHE A 151 18.66 -2.87 -18.50
N LYS A 152 18.22 -2.94 -17.24
CA LYS A 152 17.67 -4.15 -16.64
C LYS A 152 16.58 -3.84 -15.64
N ILE A 153 15.54 -4.67 -15.62
CA ILE A 153 14.55 -4.66 -14.54
C ILE A 153 15.06 -5.58 -13.43
N LEU A 154 15.18 -5.04 -12.22
CA LEU A 154 15.65 -5.72 -11.03
C LEU A 154 14.57 -5.71 -9.96
N ASN A 155 14.42 -6.83 -9.25
CA ASN A 155 13.49 -6.96 -8.13
C ASN A 155 14.27 -6.96 -6.81
N ALA A 156 13.90 -6.11 -5.86
CA ALA A 156 14.53 -6.05 -4.54
C ALA A 156 14.50 -7.40 -3.80
N LEU A 157 13.48 -8.25 -4.04
CA LEU A 157 13.40 -9.64 -3.54
C LEU A 157 14.60 -10.50 -3.92
N ASP A 158 15.21 -10.23 -5.07
CA ASP A 158 16.35 -11.01 -5.55
C ASP A 158 17.67 -10.55 -4.89
N PHE A 159 17.65 -9.41 -4.19
CA PHE A 159 18.77 -8.84 -3.44
C PHE A 159 18.57 -8.92 -1.91
N GLY A 160 17.71 -9.83 -1.45
CA GLY A 160 17.56 -10.14 -0.04
C GLY A 160 16.67 -9.15 0.70
N ILE A 161 15.94 -8.29 -0.01
CA ILE A 161 14.94 -7.42 0.60
C ILE A 161 13.57 -8.10 0.50
N PRO A 162 12.86 -8.35 1.61
CA PRO A 162 11.57 -9.05 1.65
C PRO A 162 10.39 -8.18 1.14
N GLN A 163 10.58 -7.53 -0.02
CA GLN A 163 9.62 -6.64 -0.65
C GLN A 163 9.63 -6.88 -2.17
N ASN A 164 8.48 -7.27 -2.73
CA ASN A 164 8.30 -7.37 -4.18
C ASN A 164 8.29 -5.96 -4.81
N ARG A 165 9.46 -5.50 -5.23
CA ARG A 165 9.66 -4.15 -5.77
C ARG A 165 10.56 -4.22 -6.99
N GLU A 166 9.93 -4.11 -8.16
CA GLU A 166 10.64 -4.04 -9.43
C GLU A 166 10.98 -2.59 -9.79
N ARG A 167 12.21 -2.38 -10.25
CA ARG A 167 12.73 -1.11 -10.77
C ARG A 167 13.55 -1.34 -12.02
N ILE A 168 13.46 -0.40 -12.96
CA ILE A 168 14.34 -0.38 -14.12
C ILE A 168 15.58 0.43 -13.76
N PHE A 169 16.74 -0.09 -14.12
CA PHE A 169 18.03 0.58 -14.01
C PHE A 169 18.61 0.70 -15.41
N ILE A 170 19.01 1.91 -15.79
CA ILE A 170 19.70 2.21 -17.05
C ILE A 170 21.14 2.57 -16.68
N LEU A 171 22.08 1.75 -17.13
CA LEU A 171 23.51 1.97 -16.97
C LEU A 171 24.05 2.55 -18.27
N ALA A 172 24.66 3.73 -18.19
CA ALA A 172 25.33 4.39 -19.29
C ALA A 172 26.83 4.50 -18.98
N VAL A 173 27.68 4.26 -19.98
CA VAL A 173 29.14 4.43 -19.89
C VAL A 173 29.60 5.27 -21.05
N HIS A 174 30.38 6.32 -20.79
CA HIS A 174 30.83 7.24 -21.81
C HIS A 174 31.69 6.50 -22.85
N LYS A 175 31.45 6.75 -24.14
CA LYS A 175 32.03 5.99 -25.26
C LYS A 175 33.55 6.11 -25.35
N GLU A 176 34.14 7.17 -24.79
CA GLU A 176 35.60 7.34 -24.75
C GLU A 176 36.33 6.18 -24.05
N PHE A 177 35.67 5.54 -23.07
CA PHE A 177 36.25 4.44 -22.29
C PHE A 177 36.23 3.10 -23.02
N LYS A 178 35.53 2.99 -24.17
CA LYS A 178 35.44 1.75 -24.98
C LYS A 178 34.99 0.52 -24.18
N VAL A 179 34.14 0.73 -23.17
CA VAL A 179 33.55 -0.34 -22.35
C VAL A 179 32.08 -0.50 -22.71
N THR A 180 31.65 -1.74 -22.89
CA THR A 180 30.22 -2.08 -23.05
C THR A 180 29.57 -2.23 -21.67
N PRO A 181 28.51 -1.45 -21.36
CA PRO A 181 27.82 -1.57 -20.08
C PRO A 181 27.07 -2.91 -20.00
N ILE A 182 27.18 -3.59 -18.86
CA ILE A 182 26.51 -4.87 -18.61
C ILE A 182 25.98 -4.97 -17.18
N PHE A 183 24.82 -5.62 -17.01
CA PHE A 183 24.30 -5.99 -15.69
C PHE A 183 24.60 -7.47 -15.39
N ASN A 184 25.76 -7.75 -14.79
CA ASN A 184 26.10 -9.10 -14.33
C ASN A 184 25.52 -9.38 -12.94
N THR A 185 24.29 -9.89 -12.91
CA THR A 185 23.61 -10.24 -11.65
C THR A 185 23.76 -11.72 -11.28
N LYS A 186 24.38 -12.57 -12.11
CA LYS A 186 24.35 -14.02 -11.89
C LYS A 186 25.02 -14.43 -10.57
N ILE A 187 26.17 -13.83 -10.26
CA ILE A 187 26.97 -14.16 -9.07
C ILE A 187 26.26 -13.69 -7.78
N ILE A 188 25.74 -12.46 -7.78
CA ILE A 188 25.04 -11.87 -6.61
C ILE A 188 23.76 -12.64 -6.29
N LEU A 189 23.02 -13.05 -7.31
CA LEU A 189 21.71 -13.68 -7.14
C LEU A 189 21.77 -15.13 -6.66
N GLN A 190 22.88 -15.84 -6.85
CA GLN A 190 23.01 -17.25 -6.44
C GLN A 190 23.09 -17.41 -4.92
N GLY A 191 23.89 -16.60 -4.23
CA GLY A 191 24.01 -16.66 -2.77
C GLY A 191 22.76 -16.17 -2.04
N ILE A 192 22.10 -15.14 -2.56
CA ILE A 192 20.94 -14.50 -1.92
C ILE A 192 19.65 -15.31 -2.10
N LYS A 193 19.45 -15.96 -3.26
CA LYS A 193 18.24 -16.75 -3.53
C LYS A 193 18.04 -17.92 -2.56
N ALA A 194 19.11 -18.45 -1.97
CA ALA A 194 19.05 -19.54 -1.01
C ALA A 194 18.40 -19.12 0.32
N ASN A 195 18.53 -17.84 0.73
CA ASN A 195 18.12 -17.34 2.05
C ASN A 195 17.31 -16.04 1.92
N LYS A 196 16.15 -16.10 1.24
CA LYS A 196 15.25 -14.94 1.15
C LYS A 196 14.58 -14.70 2.51
N PRO A 197 14.76 -13.53 3.15
CA PRO A 197 14.09 -13.24 4.41
C PRO A 197 12.58 -13.20 4.23
N THR A 198 11.87 -13.55 5.29
CA THR A 198 10.43 -13.43 5.45
C THR A 198 10.09 -12.12 6.17
N LEU A 199 8.79 -11.81 6.28
CA LEU A 199 8.35 -10.69 7.14
C LEU A 199 8.69 -10.93 8.62
N GLY A 200 8.72 -12.19 9.06
CA GLY A 200 9.15 -12.55 10.41
C GLY A 200 10.59 -12.13 10.66
N ASP A 201 11.48 -12.41 9.70
CA ASP A 201 12.90 -12.09 9.81
C ASP A 201 13.21 -10.59 9.91
N ILE A 202 12.25 -9.71 9.62
CA ILE A 202 12.40 -8.25 9.70
C ILE A 202 11.91 -7.70 11.04
N PHE A 203 10.79 -8.23 11.53
CA PHE A 203 9.93 -7.52 12.48
C PHE A 203 9.77 -8.23 13.83
N THR A 204 10.24 -9.47 13.99
CA THR A 204 10.07 -10.22 15.26
C THR A 204 10.83 -9.62 16.45
N ASP A 205 11.89 -8.86 16.19
CA ASP A 205 12.68 -8.15 17.20
C ASP A 205 12.07 -6.78 17.58
N LEU A 206 11.04 -6.32 16.84
CA LEU A 206 10.37 -5.07 17.15
C LEU A 206 9.36 -5.26 18.27
N PRO A 207 9.21 -4.26 19.16
CA PRO A 207 8.19 -4.30 20.20
C PRO A 207 6.78 -4.21 19.57
N LEU A 208 5.83 -4.91 20.17
CA LEU A 208 4.45 -4.96 19.68
C LEU A 208 3.76 -3.60 19.63
N LYS A 209 4.14 -2.67 20.51
CA LYS A 209 3.59 -1.31 20.56
C LYS A 209 4.57 -0.34 19.89
N ALA A 210 4.08 0.36 18.87
CA ALA A 210 4.77 1.51 18.30
C ALA A 210 4.37 2.77 19.09
N ASN A 211 5.31 3.36 19.82
CA ASN A 211 5.05 4.54 20.68
C ASN A 211 6.22 5.55 20.70
N ASN A 212 7.10 5.49 19.70
CA ASN A 212 8.28 6.37 19.57
C ASN A 212 9.28 6.34 20.75
N GLN A 213 9.21 5.32 21.61
CA GLN A 213 10.20 5.11 22.66
C GLN A 213 11.42 4.37 22.13
N HIS A 214 12.53 4.49 22.86
CA HIS A 214 13.73 3.69 22.63
C HIS A 214 13.53 2.32 23.27
N TYR A 215 13.84 1.26 22.52
CA TYR A 215 13.66 -0.12 22.94
C TYR A 215 14.97 -0.87 22.78
N LEU A 216 15.39 -1.56 23.84
CA LEU A 216 16.53 -2.46 23.78
C LEU A 216 16.15 -3.69 22.95
N ILE A 217 17.04 -4.08 22.03
CA ILE A 217 16.89 -5.31 21.24
C ILE A 217 17.88 -6.35 21.77
N ASN A 218 17.45 -7.59 21.90
CA ASN A 218 18.37 -8.70 22.11
C ASN A 218 19.03 -9.08 20.77
N TYR A 219 20.19 -8.47 20.48
CA TYR A 219 20.92 -8.71 19.24
C TYR A 219 21.31 -10.18 19.06
N ASP A 220 21.58 -10.92 20.14
CA ASP A 220 22.04 -12.30 20.05
C ASP A 220 20.95 -13.26 19.53
N GLU A 221 19.70 -12.99 19.90
CA GLU A 221 18.51 -13.72 19.44
C GLU A 221 18.00 -13.25 18.05
N ALA A 222 18.55 -12.16 17.52
CA ALA A 222 18.14 -11.60 16.25
C ALA A 222 18.46 -12.55 15.08
N THR A 223 17.56 -12.58 14.08
CA THR A 223 17.77 -13.32 12.83
C THR A 223 18.98 -12.77 12.07
N PRO A 224 19.57 -13.54 11.12
CA PRO A 224 20.66 -13.03 10.28
C PRO A 224 20.32 -11.70 9.57
N TYR A 225 19.06 -11.53 9.16
CA TYR A 225 18.60 -10.30 8.53
C TYR A 225 18.55 -9.13 9.52
N GLN A 226 18.02 -9.34 10.72
CA GLN A 226 18.03 -8.31 11.78
C GLN A 226 19.46 -7.94 12.17
N LYS A 227 20.36 -8.92 12.34
CA LYS A 227 21.78 -8.66 12.63
C LYS A 227 22.47 -7.81 11.57
N LEU A 228 22.07 -7.94 10.30
CA LEU A 228 22.53 -7.08 9.20
C LEU A 228 21.96 -5.65 9.28
N MET A 229 20.74 -5.49 9.78
CA MET A 229 20.02 -4.20 9.85
C MET A 229 20.23 -3.45 11.17
N ARG A 230 20.78 -4.08 12.20
CA ARG A 230 21.04 -3.51 13.52
C ARG A 230 22.53 -3.29 13.73
N ASP A 231 22.86 -2.26 14.49
CA ASP A 231 24.21 -2.08 15.01
C ASP A 231 24.29 -2.75 16.39
N LYS A 232 25.23 -3.68 16.56
CA LYS A 232 25.45 -4.40 17.82
C LYS A 232 25.75 -3.46 18.99
N ASN A 233 26.27 -2.27 18.71
CA ASN A 233 26.62 -1.28 19.73
C ASN A 233 25.55 -0.20 19.91
N ASN A 234 24.41 -0.31 19.23
CA ASN A 234 23.33 0.65 19.33
C ASN A 234 21.98 -0.06 19.51
N ASP A 235 21.55 -0.11 20.75
CA ASP A 235 20.29 -0.73 21.15
C ASP A 235 19.09 0.22 20.98
N ILE A 236 19.20 1.26 20.14
CA ILE A 236 18.13 2.23 19.95
C ILE A 236 17.35 1.94 18.67
N ILE A 237 16.07 1.62 18.84
CA ILE A 237 15.10 1.65 17.74
C ILE A 237 14.63 3.08 17.50
N TYR A 238 14.73 3.54 16.26
CA TYR A 238 14.21 4.81 15.79
C TYR A 238 12.97 4.61 14.92
N ASN A 239 12.06 5.59 14.91
CA ASN A 239 10.91 5.66 13.99
C ASN A 239 9.97 4.44 14.04
N HIS A 240 9.90 3.73 15.16
CA HIS A 240 8.86 2.72 15.41
C HIS A 240 7.56 3.40 15.85
N ILE A 241 6.93 4.04 14.86
CA ILE A 241 5.71 4.84 14.98
C ILE A 241 4.69 4.39 13.95
N ILE A 242 3.41 4.51 14.29
CA ILE A 242 2.31 4.32 13.35
C ILE A 242 1.53 5.62 13.21
N LEU A 243 1.21 6.00 11.96
CA LEU A 243 0.53 7.26 11.66
C LEU A 243 -0.93 7.28 12.12
N SER A 244 -1.55 6.12 12.24
CA SER A 244 -2.93 5.95 12.66
C SER A 244 -3.06 4.68 13.48
N HIS A 245 -3.58 4.80 14.70
CA HIS A 245 -3.94 3.65 15.49
C HIS A 245 -5.23 3.04 14.93
N PRO A 246 -5.23 1.74 14.60
CA PRO A 246 -6.47 1.07 14.23
C PRO A 246 -7.44 1.16 15.40
N ASN A 247 -8.70 1.46 15.11
CA ASN A 247 -9.75 1.41 16.14
C ASN A 247 -9.98 -0.04 16.60
N GLU A 248 -10.64 -0.23 17.75
CA GLU A 248 -10.90 -1.56 18.34
C GLU A 248 -11.49 -2.56 17.33
N ARG A 249 -12.33 -2.06 16.44
CA ARG A 249 -13.01 -2.88 15.45
C ARG A 249 -12.12 -3.28 14.28
N GLU A 250 -11.19 -2.41 13.86
CA GLU A 250 -10.16 -2.76 12.89
C GLU A 250 -9.20 -3.81 13.46
N LEU A 251 -8.81 -3.67 14.74
CA LEU A 251 -8.02 -4.68 15.45
C LEU A 251 -8.73 -6.03 15.49
N GLU A 252 -10.03 -6.02 15.79
CA GLU A 252 -10.83 -7.25 15.79
C GLU A 252 -10.92 -7.90 14.39
N LEU A 253 -11.08 -7.09 13.34
CA LEU A 253 -11.07 -7.60 11.95
C LEU A 253 -9.73 -8.25 11.59
N ILE A 254 -8.62 -7.58 11.91
CA ILE A 254 -7.27 -8.07 11.64
C ILE A 254 -7.02 -9.38 12.39
N LYS A 255 -7.42 -9.45 13.67
CA LYS A 255 -7.23 -10.63 14.53
C LYS A 255 -7.97 -11.87 13.98
N ASN A 256 -9.15 -11.68 13.41
CA ASN A 256 -9.95 -12.78 12.87
C ASN A 256 -9.66 -13.11 11.40
N LEU A 257 -8.77 -12.35 10.74
CA LEU A 257 -8.45 -12.56 9.32
C LEU A 257 -7.48 -13.74 9.16
N PRO A 258 -7.86 -14.84 8.47
CA PRO A 258 -6.95 -15.96 8.28
C PRO A 258 -5.76 -15.58 7.39
N GLN A 259 -4.62 -16.23 7.59
CA GLN A 259 -3.42 -15.98 6.80
C GLN A 259 -3.70 -16.09 5.29
N GLY A 260 -3.19 -15.12 4.51
CA GLY A 260 -3.37 -15.05 3.06
C GLY A 260 -4.75 -14.61 2.59
N LYS A 261 -5.69 -14.33 3.51
CA LYS A 261 -7.01 -13.78 3.18
C LYS A 261 -7.02 -12.27 3.22
N VAL A 262 -7.94 -11.69 2.46
CA VAL A 262 -8.28 -10.26 2.51
C VAL A 262 -9.77 -10.15 2.76
N TYR A 263 -10.20 -9.31 3.70
CA TYR A 263 -11.62 -9.09 3.89
C TYR A 263 -12.15 -8.11 2.83
N ARG A 264 -13.19 -8.50 2.10
CA ARG A 264 -13.92 -7.61 1.19
C ARG A 264 -15.39 -7.99 1.18
N SER A 265 -16.23 -7.10 0.63
CA SER A 265 -17.58 -7.53 0.27
C SER A 265 -17.47 -8.65 -0.78
N SER A 266 -18.12 -9.79 -0.50
CA SER A 266 -18.10 -11.14 -1.13
C SER A 266 -17.95 -11.37 -2.67
N ARG A 267 -17.52 -10.43 -3.54
CA ARG A 267 -17.55 -10.59 -5.04
C ARG A 267 -16.29 -11.20 -5.61
N PHE A 268 -15.25 -11.24 -4.80
CA PHE A 268 -13.91 -11.45 -5.29
C PHE A 268 -13.48 -12.85 -4.87
N GLY A 269 -12.70 -13.55 -5.70
CA GLY A 269 -12.44 -15.00 -5.64
C GLY A 269 -11.88 -15.56 -4.32
N LYS A 270 -11.33 -16.78 -4.35
CA LYS A 270 -10.94 -17.56 -3.13
C LYS A 270 -10.00 -16.86 -2.13
N LYS A 271 -9.32 -15.77 -2.54
CA LYS A 271 -8.48 -14.91 -1.70
C LYS A 271 -9.29 -14.05 -0.72
N TYR A 272 -10.56 -13.79 -1.02
CA TYR A 272 -11.38 -12.86 -0.25
C TYR A 272 -12.33 -13.61 0.68
N ILE A 273 -12.40 -13.13 1.91
CA ILE A 273 -13.37 -13.59 2.92
C ILE A 273 -14.44 -12.52 3.10
N GLY A 274 -15.71 -12.94 3.16
CA GLY A 274 -16.79 -12.03 3.46
C GLY A 274 -16.68 -11.57 4.91
N VAL A 275 -17.02 -10.30 5.19
CA VAL A 275 -17.07 -9.80 6.57
C VAL A 275 -18.02 -10.66 7.41
N TRP A 276 -19.12 -11.16 6.83
CA TRP A 276 -19.99 -12.15 7.47
C TRP A 276 -19.25 -13.40 7.95
N ASP A 277 -18.35 -13.93 7.14
CA ASP A 277 -17.65 -15.18 7.42
C ASP A 277 -16.60 -15.00 8.54
N LEU A 278 -16.05 -13.79 8.71
CA LEU A 278 -15.13 -13.46 9.80
C LEU A 278 -15.81 -13.53 11.19
N TYR A 279 -17.05 -13.06 11.27
CA TYR A 279 -17.78 -12.97 12.54
C TYR A 279 -18.73 -14.15 12.78
N LYS A 280 -18.85 -15.06 11.81
CA LYS A 280 -19.80 -16.18 11.87
C LYS A 280 -19.62 -17.05 13.12
N ALA A 281 -18.39 -17.26 13.58
CA ALA A 281 -18.09 -18.06 14.77
C ALA A 281 -18.47 -17.36 16.09
N GLN A 282 -18.60 -16.03 16.10
CA GLN A 282 -18.96 -15.24 17.29
C GLN A 282 -20.48 -15.06 17.45
N LEU A 283 -21.26 -15.48 16.46
CA LEU A 283 -22.71 -15.32 16.43
C LEU A 283 -23.38 -16.66 16.69
N LEU A 284 -24.34 -16.66 17.62
CA LEU A 284 -25.19 -17.82 17.85
C LEU A 284 -26.07 -18.10 16.63
N GLN A 285 -26.55 -19.32 16.50
CA GLN A 285 -27.33 -19.75 15.34
C GLN A 285 -28.60 -18.93 15.08
N ASP A 286 -29.35 -18.58 16.13
CA ASP A 286 -30.53 -17.72 16.09
C ASP A 286 -30.21 -16.25 15.81
N GLU A 287 -29.06 -15.75 16.30
CA GLU A 287 -28.52 -14.43 15.95
C GLU A 287 -28.23 -14.35 14.45
N ARG A 288 -27.61 -15.41 13.91
CA ARG A 288 -27.30 -15.51 12.48
C ARG A 288 -28.57 -15.53 11.64
N ALA A 289 -29.59 -16.25 12.10
CA ALA A 289 -30.87 -16.33 11.44
C ALA A 289 -31.63 -14.98 11.44
N LEU A 290 -31.58 -14.22 12.56
CA LEU A 290 -32.17 -12.88 12.63
C LEU A 290 -31.48 -11.88 11.70
N LEU A 291 -30.14 -11.84 11.70
CA LEU A 291 -29.40 -10.97 10.78
C LEU A 291 -29.70 -11.32 9.31
N PHE A 292 -29.88 -12.60 9.00
CA PHE A 292 -30.28 -13.05 7.68
C PHE A 292 -31.69 -12.58 7.31
N PHE A 293 -32.66 -12.73 8.21
CA PHE A 293 -34.04 -12.25 8.00
C PHE A 293 -34.10 -10.74 7.74
N LEU A 294 -33.42 -9.95 8.58
CA LEU A 294 -33.33 -8.49 8.39
C LEU A 294 -32.70 -8.13 7.04
N CYS A 295 -31.77 -8.94 6.54
CA CYS A 295 -31.21 -8.79 5.20
C CYS A 295 -32.17 -9.14 4.08
N LYS A 296 -32.94 -10.23 4.23
CA LYS A 296 -33.89 -10.72 3.22
C LYS A 296 -35.01 -9.71 3.01
N LYS A 297 -35.55 -9.15 4.09
CA LYS A 297 -36.60 -8.10 4.10
C LYS A 297 -36.15 -6.73 3.57
N ARG A 298 -34.95 -6.70 3.03
CA ARG A 298 -34.25 -5.55 2.50
C ARG A 298 -34.14 -5.72 0.97
N THR A 299 -35.10 -6.36 0.30
CA THR A 299 -35.18 -6.29 -1.18
C THR A 299 -35.41 -4.84 -1.63
N LEU A 300 -35.10 -4.48 -2.88
CA LEU A 300 -35.25 -3.10 -3.35
C LEU A 300 -36.72 -2.62 -3.25
N LYS A 301 -37.67 -3.53 -3.50
CA LYS A 301 -39.12 -3.28 -3.40
C LYS A 301 -39.53 -3.06 -1.94
N GLU A 302 -39.23 -4.01 -1.07
CA GLU A 302 -39.56 -3.90 0.36
C GLU A 302 -38.85 -2.72 1.03
N PHE A 303 -37.59 -2.43 0.68
CA PHE A 303 -36.87 -1.28 1.21
C PHE A 303 -37.52 0.05 0.79
N LYS A 304 -37.98 0.17 -0.47
CA LYS A 304 -38.71 1.35 -0.93
C LYS A 304 -40.05 1.49 -0.23
N GLU A 305 -40.80 0.40 -0.06
CA GLU A 305 -42.07 0.38 0.66
C GLU A 305 -41.91 0.72 2.15
N LEU A 306 -40.92 0.12 2.82
CA LEU A 306 -40.59 0.40 4.22
C LEU A 306 -40.11 1.85 4.39
N ARG A 307 -39.29 2.37 3.47
CA ARG A 307 -38.85 3.77 3.50
C ARG A 307 -40.01 4.74 3.28
N LYS A 308 -40.97 4.40 2.40
CA LYS A 308 -42.17 5.21 2.16
C LYS A 308 -43.09 5.24 3.40
N LYS A 309 -43.19 4.13 4.14
CA LYS A 309 -44.07 3.99 5.31
C LYS A 309 -43.45 4.44 6.63
N TYR A 310 -42.12 4.32 6.79
CA TYR A 310 -41.42 4.53 8.08
C TYR A 310 -40.22 5.48 7.97
N GLN A 311 -40.07 6.20 6.86
CA GLN A 311 -39.00 7.15 6.53
C GLN A 311 -37.57 6.57 6.48
N GLU A 312 -37.29 5.41 7.08
CA GLU A 312 -36.05 4.66 6.99
C GLU A 312 -36.36 3.15 7.07
N GLY A 313 -35.60 2.29 6.38
CA GLY A 313 -35.92 0.86 6.19
C GLY A 313 -35.78 -0.07 7.42
N TYR A 314 -36.36 0.29 8.56
CA TYR A 314 -36.41 -0.51 9.79
C TYR A 314 -37.62 -1.48 9.80
N ILE A 315 -37.49 -2.59 10.53
CA ILE A 315 -38.51 -3.63 10.67
C ILE A 315 -38.95 -3.71 12.12
N ARG A 316 -40.27 -3.64 12.36
CA ARG A 316 -40.82 -3.78 13.72
C ARG A 316 -40.75 -5.22 14.21
N ILE A 317 -40.63 -5.40 15.52
CA ILE A 317 -40.48 -6.72 16.16
C ILE A 317 -41.69 -7.62 15.95
N GLU A 318 -42.90 -7.06 15.80
CA GLU A 318 -44.14 -7.83 15.64
C GLU A 318 -44.20 -8.53 14.26
N LYS A 319 -43.37 -8.10 13.31
CA LYS A 319 -43.25 -8.74 12.00
C LYS A 319 -42.22 -9.87 11.99
N PHE A 320 -41.61 -10.15 13.13
CA PHE A 320 -40.61 -11.20 13.25
C PHE A 320 -41.32 -12.55 13.35
N PRO A 321 -40.90 -13.56 12.56
CA PRO A 321 -41.56 -14.86 12.57
C PRO A 321 -41.36 -15.54 13.93
N VAL A 322 -42.48 -15.80 14.61
CA VAL A 322 -42.52 -16.48 15.91
C VAL A 322 -43.49 -17.67 15.84
N ASN A 323 -43.18 -18.72 16.59
CA ASN A 323 -44.08 -19.87 16.75
C ASN A 323 -45.18 -19.58 17.79
N ASN A 324 -46.12 -20.52 17.95
CA ASN A 324 -47.25 -20.42 18.89
C ASN A 324 -46.84 -20.26 20.36
N LYS A 325 -45.56 -20.45 20.71
CA LYS A 325 -44.99 -20.23 22.05
C LYS A 325 -44.23 -18.91 22.18
N GLY A 326 -44.36 -18.00 21.21
CA GLY A 326 -43.68 -16.70 21.18
C GLY A 326 -42.16 -16.78 20.97
N LYS A 327 -41.65 -17.94 20.50
CA LYS A 327 -40.21 -18.13 20.22
C LYS A 327 -39.91 -17.90 18.75
N PHE A 328 -38.72 -17.37 18.47
CA PHE A 328 -38.29 -17.10 17.09
C PHE A 328 -38.26 -18.35 16.22
N GLN A 329 -38.74 -18.23 14.98
CA GLN A 329 -38.70 -19.28 13.97
C GLN A 329 -38.23 -18.73 12.63
N PHE A 330 -37.10 -19.21 12.12
CA PHE A 330 -36.62 -18.89 10.78
C PHE A 330 -36.47 -20.16 9.95
N GLU A 331 -36.73 -20.05 8.64
CA GLU A 331 -36.24 -21.04 7.68
C GLU A 331 -34.70 -20.97 7.68
N SER A 332 -34.05 -22.05 8.09
CA SER A 332 -32.60 -22.14 8.10
C SER A 332 -32.10 -22.37 6.66
N PHE A 333 -31.03 -21.67 6.27
CA PHE A 333 -30.45 -21.77 4.91
C PHE A 333 -29.12 -22.54 4.87
N GLU A 334 -28.60 -22.93 6.03
CA GLU A 334 -27.48 -23.87 6.13
C GLU A 334 -28.05 -25.21 6.53
N THR A 335 -27.79 -26.23 5.73
CA THR A 335 -28.44 -27.55 5.74
C THR A 335 -28.34 -28.34 7.05
N ASN A 336 -27.71 -27.81 8.10
CA ASN A 336 -27.54 -28.45 9.41
C ASN A 336 -27.93 -27.55 10.59
N LEU A 337 -28.64 -26.44 10.35
CA LEU A 337 -29.10 -25.59 11.44
C LEU A 337 -30.42 -26.15 11.98
N GLU A 338 -30.32 -27.04 12.98
CA GLU A 338 -31.45 -27.50 13.82
C GLU A 338 -32.31 -26.31 14.26
N GLU A 339 -33.63 -26.48 14.35
CA GLU A 339 -34.54 -25.44 14.81
C GLU A 339 -33.98 -24.74 16.05
N SER A 340 -33.67 -23.44 15.93
CA SER A 340 -33.14 -22.64 17.04
C SER A 340 -34.24 -22.37 18.07
N LYS A 341 -34.71 -23.41 18.72
CA LYS A 341 -35.66 -23.36 19.83
C LYS A 341 -34.86 -22.92 21.05
N LYS A 342 -35.06 -21.69 21.55
CA LYS A 342 -35.15 -21.37 23.01
C LYS A 342 -35.18 -19.87 23.38
N ARG A 343 -34.64 -18.93 22.61
CA ARG A 343 -34.60 -17.50 23.00
C ARG A 343 -35.80 -16.70 22.48
N SER A 344 -36.26 -15.72 23.27
CA SER A 344 -37.28 -14.77 22.85
C SER A 344 -36.68 -13.75 21.85
N PRO A 345 -37.50 -13.17 20.97
CA PRO A 345 -37.06 -12.13 20.04
C PRO A 345 -36.27 -10.99 20.65
N GLN A 346 -36.74 -10.50 21.79
CA GLN A 346 -36.09 -9.40 22.47
C GLN A 346 -34.66 -9.76 22.93
N LYS A 347 -34.45 -10.96 23.49
CA LYS A 347 -33.11 -11.40 23.95
C LYS A 347 -32.09 -11.50 22.81
N ILE A 348 -32.51 -11.95 21.62
CA ILE A 348 -31.62 -12.05 20.45
C ILE A 348 -31.29 -10.65 19.93
N ILE A 349 -32.28 -9.76 19.88
CA ILE A 349 -32.11 -8.37 19.46
C ILE A 349 -31.15 -7.64 20.39
N ASP A 350 -31.33 -7.76 21.70
CA ASP A 350 -30.50 -7.08 22.70
C ASP A 350 -29.03 -7.52 22.56
N SER A 351 -28.78 -8.83 22.45
CA SER A 351 -27.44 -9.39 22.16
C SER A 351 -26.84 -8.81 20.87
N LEU A 352 -27.62 -8.71 19.79
CA LEU A 352 -27.13 -8.17 18.51
C LEU A 352 -26.93 -6.66 18.52
N ILE A 353 -27.64 -5.92 19.37
CA ILE A 353 -27.41 -4.48 19.59
C ILE A 353 -26.14 -4.28 20.39
N GLU A 354 -25.95 -5.05 21.46
CA GLU A 354 -24.73 -5.03 22.29
C GLU A 354 -23.48 -5.35 21.45
N LYS A 355 -23.56 -6.39 20.62
CA LYS A 355 -22.51 -6.75 19.65
C LYS A 355 -22.41 -5.78 18.46
N GLY A 356 -23.26 -4.75 18.37
CA GLY A 356 -23.20 -3.71 17.35
C GLY A 356 -23.65 -4.11 15.93
N PHE A 357 -24.29 -5.27 15.75
CA PHE A 357 -24.76 -5.76 14.45
C PHE A 357 -26.13 -5.19 14.04
N ILE A 358 -26.98 -4.86 15.02
CA ILE A 358 -28.30 -4.26 14.81
C ILE A 358 -28.34 -2.86 15.43
N ARG A 359 -29.09 -1.95 14.81
CA ARG A 359 -29.47 -0.66 15.37
C ARG A 359 -30.97 -0.64 15.66
N LYS A 360 -31.34 -0.01 16.76
CA LYS A 360 -32.72 0.19 17.22
C LYS A 360 -33.13 1.65 17.01
N ARG A 361 -34.36 1.88 16.57
CA ARG A 361 -34.95 3.23 16.50
C ARG A 361 -36.35 3.22 17.09
N ALA A 362 -36.65 4.22 17.90
CA ALA A 362 -37.98 4.47 18.42
C ALA A 362 -38.81 5.26 17.41
N PHE A 363 -40.10 4.98 17.37
CA PHE A 363 -41.08 5.66 16.56
C PHE A 363 -42.35 5.87 17.38
N ILE A 364 -43.08 6.93 17.07
CA ILE A 364 -44.31 7.32 17.75
C ILE A 364 -45.43 7.28 16.72
N GLU A 365 -46.51 6.56 17.00
CA GLU A 365 -47.72 6.52 16.19
C GLU A 365 -48.93 6.64 17.14
N GLY A 366 -49.58 7.82 17.12
CA GLY A 366 -50.54 8.19 18.16
C GLY A 366 -49.86 8.35 19.52
N ASN A 367 -50.47 7.76 20.57
CA ASN A 367 -49.93 7.76 21.94
C ASN A 367 -48.98 6.59 22.23
N ASN A 368 -48.71 5.72 21.25
CA ASN A 368 -47.92 4.51 21.44
C ASN A 368 -46.51 4.67 20.88
N GLN A 369 -45.51 4.31 21.69
CA GLN A 369 -44.12 4.20 21.27
C GLN A 369 -43.82 2.76 20.84
N PHE A 370 -43.24 2.59 19.65
CA PHE A 370 -42.78 1.30 19.16
C PHE A 370 -41.32 1.35 18.73
N TYR A 371 -40.68 0.17 18.68
CA TYR A 371 -39.29 0.04 18.27
C TYR A 371 -39.18 -0.75 16.97
N ALA A 372 -38.31 -0.28 16.08
CA ALA A 372 -37.96 -1.00 14.87
C ALA A 372 -36.44 -1.14 14.74
N TYR A 373 -36.02 -2.19 14.04
CA TYR A 373 -34.66 -2.67 14.00
C TYR A 373 -34.16 -2.78 12.57
N ASP A 374 -32.90 -2.46 12.35
CA ASP A 374 -32.23 -2.60 11.06
C ASP A 374 -30.79 -3.04 11.29
N ILE A 375 -30.17 -3.62 10.27
CA ILE A 375 -28.75 -3.94 10.32
C ILE A 375 -27.96 -2.65 10.44
N ASN A 376 -27.08 -2.62 11.44
CA ASN A 376 -26.13 -1.54 11.58
C ASN A 376 -25.18 -1.59 10.38
N THR A 377 -25.33 -0.67 9.44
CA THR A 377 -24.47 -0.63 8.24
C THR A 377 -23.02 -0.32 8.60
N LYS A 378 -22.78 0.28 9.78
CA LYS A 378 -21.43 0.44 10.30
C LYS A 378 -20.81 -0.92 10.59
N SER A 379 -21.55 -1.94 11.08
CA SER A 379 -21.04 -3.30 11.39
C SER A 379 -20.31 -4.00 10.23
N GLY A 380 -20.43 -3.51 8.99
CA GLY A 380 -19.70 -4.06 7.82
C GLY A 380 -20.17 -5.46 7.41
N VAL A 381 -21.02 -6.08 8.22
CA VAL A 381 -21.51 -7.44 8.12
C VAL A 381 -22.75 -7.42 7.22
N ARG A 382 -22.62 -8.01 6.04
CA ARG A 382 -23.77 -8.30 5.16
C ARG A 382 -23.69 -9.78 4.75
N PRO A 383 -24.73 -10.59 5.03
CA PRO A 383 -24.93 -11.90 4.45
C PRO A 383 -24.67 -11.91 2.94
N LYS A 384 -24.11 -13.03 2.48
CA LYS A 384 -23.55 -13.25 1.14
C LYS A 384 -24.53 -12.95 -0.02
N TYR A 385 -25.84 -12.96 0.25
CA TYR A 385 -26.91 -13.02 -0.76
C TYR A 385 -27.59 -11.69 -1.10
N ARG A 386 -27.06 -10.54 -0.66
CA ARG A 386 -27.61 -9.23 -1.05
C ARG A 386 -26.80 -8.57 -2.16
N ARG A 387 -27.03 -8.97 -3.42
CA ARG A 387 -26.46 -8.32 -4.61
C ARG A 387 -27.51 -8.40 -5.71
N LEU A 388 -28.04 -7.30 -6.23
CA LEU A 388 -27.40 -6.38 -7.17
C LEU A 388 -28.18 -5.05 -7.17
N SER A 389 -27.58 -3.94 -7.60
CA SER A 389 -28.37 -2.84 -8.18
C SER A 389 -28.71 -3.16 -9.65
N TYR A 390 -29.63 -2.39 -10.25
CA TYR A 390 -30.10 -2.56 -11.64
C TYR A 390 -28.99 -2.62 -12.72
N LYS A 391 -27.77 -2.10 -12.44
CA LYS A 391 -26.61 -2.16 -13.35
C LYS A 391 -25.58 -3.24 -12.98
N GLY A 392 -25.94 -4.17 -12.10
CA GLY A 392 -25.03 -5.19 -11.60
C GLY A 392 -24.00 -4.68 -10.58
N GLN A 393 -23.98 -3.40 -10.19
CA GLN A 393 -23.08 -2.88 -9.16
C GLN A 393 -23.64 -3.03 -7.73
N SER A 394 -22.77 -3.24 -6.76
CA SER A 394 -23.14 -3.35 -5.34
C SER A 394 -23.54 -1.97 -4.81
N SER A 395 -24.72 -1.82 -4.18
CA SER A 395 -25.01 -0.70 -3.28
C SER A 395 -24.30 -0.91 -1.94
N THR A 396 -22.98 -1.00 -2.02
CA THR A 396 -22.12 -0.74 -0.88
C THR A 396 -22.42 0.71 -0.52
N ILE A 397 -22.94 0.95 0.68
CA ILE A 397 -22.81 2.28 1.27
C ILE A 397 -21.32 2.57 1.22
N GLN A 398 -20.94 3.62 0.51
CA GLN A 398 -19.61 4.20 0.62
C GLN A 398 -19.30 4.31 2.10
N THR A 399 -18.24 3.65 2.53
CA THR A 399 -17.60 3.82 3.82
C THR A 399 -17.18 5.28 3.95
N VAL A 400 -18.12 6.19 4.23
CA VAL A 400 -17.88 7.64 4.40
C VAL A 400 -17.05 7.97 5.65
N SER A 401 -16.32 7.00 6.20
CA SER A 401 -15.22 7.18 7.14
C SER A 401 -13.87 6.66 6.61
N PHE A 402 -13.77 6.34 5.32
CA PHE A 402 -12.53 5.93 4.65
C PHE A 402 -12.20 6.92 3.53
N LYS A 403 -11.13 7.70 3.70
CA LYS A 403 -10.50 8.54 2.66
C LYS A 403 -8.99 8.52 2.92
N VAL A 404 -8.09 8.41 1.93
CA VAL A 404 -8.16 9.06 0.62
C VAL A 404 -7.63 8.22 -0.58
N ASN A 405 -6.89 7.11 -0.44
CA ASN A 405 -6.12 6.56 -1.61
C ASN A 405 -6.50 5.16 -2.16
N ASP A 406 -7.47 4.43 -1.60
CA ASP A 406 -7.63 2.98 -1.89
C ASP A 406 -8.68 2.60 -2.97
N LEU A 407 -8.89 3.43 -3.99
CA LEU A 407 -9.47 2.97 -5.25
C LEU A 407 -8.42 2.58 -6.30
N ILE A 408 -7.25 2.15 -5.83
CA ILE A 408 -6.28 1.42 -6.65
C ILE A 408 -6.47 -0.05 -6.35
N HIS A 409 -7.18 -0.75 -7.22
CA HIS A 409 -6.82 -2.13 -7.48
C HIS A 409 -6.65 -2.29 -8.99
N PRO A 410 -5.45 -2.71 -9.45
CA PRO A 410 -5.23 -3.05 -10.83
C PRO A 410 -5.94 -4.37 -11.14
N VAL A 411 -6.47 -4.44 -12.37
CA VAL A 411 -6.93 -5.62 -13.13
C VAL A 411 -8.18 -6.35 -12.62
N ALA A 412 -9.30 -6.10 -13.30
CA ALA A 412 -10.03 -7.12 -14.09
C ALA A 412 -10.70 -6.41 -15.27
#